data_AF-A0A3N5VPQ2-F1
#
_entry.id   AF-A0A3N5VPQ2-F1
#
_cell.length_a   1.000
_cell.length_b   1.000
_cell.length_c   1.000
_cell.angle_alpha   90.00
_cell.angle_beta   90.00
_cell.angle_gamma   90.00
#
_symmetry.space_group_name_H-M   'P 1'
#
loop_
_entity.id
_entity.type
_entity.pdbx_description
1 polymer ?
#
loop_
_entity_poly.entity_id
_entity_poly.type
_entity_poly.pdbx_seq_one_letter_code
_entity_poly.pdbx_strand_id
1 'polypeptide(L)' 'MVKRKDRPQDVDVYAEGGLYENINAKRQRIAKGSGEKMRKPGAPGAPTAAAFKASAKTAKR' A
#
# COMPACT_ATOMS: atom_id res chain seq x y z
N MET A 1 -10.31 9.47 -2.20
CA MET A 1 -9.56 10.04 -3.33
C MET A 1 -8.82 11.27 -2.83
N VAL A 2 -7.51 11.18 -2.57
CA VAL A 2 -6.71 12.34 -2.15
C VAL A 2 -6.29 13.07 -3.41
N LYS A 3 -6.94 14.19 -3.72
CA LYS A 3 -6.53 15.08 -4.81
C LYS A 3 -5.32 15.87 -4.34
N ARG A 4 -4.20 15.81 -5.05
CA ARG A 4 -3.10 16.75 -4.83
C ARG A 4 -3.56 18.13 -5.24
N LYS A 5 -3.43 19.11 -4.33
CA LYS A 5 -3.91 20.49 -4.52
C LYS A 5 -3.34 21.14 -5.78
N ASP A 6 -2.15 20.70 -6.19
CA ASP A 6 -1.33 21.38 -7.19
C ASP A 6 -1.49 20.76 -8.60
N ARG A 7 -1.98 19.52 -8.69
CA ARG A 7 -2.24 18.81 -9.95
C ARG A 7 -3.46 17.89 -9.80
N PRO A 8 -4.68 18.39 -10.06
CA PRO A 8 -5.91 17.63 -9.86
C PRO A 8 -6.07 16.46 -10.85
N GLN A 9 -5.35 16.49 -11.98
CA GLN A 9 -5.36 15.46 -13.01
C GLN A 9 -4.30 14.38 -12.78
N ASP A 10 -3.19 14.71 -12.09
CA ASP A 10 -2.19 13.75 -11.62
C ASP A 10 -2.69 13.08 -10.33
N VAL A 11 -3.74 12.27 -10.51
CA VAL A 11 -4.08 11.28 -9.51
C VAL A 11 -2.89 10.32 -9.46
N ASP A 12 -2.06 10.41 -8.41
CA ASP A 12 -1.22 9.27 -8.05
C ASP A 12 -2.23 8.18 -7.67
N VAL A 13 -2.60 7.38 -8.66
CA VAL A 13 -3.48 6.24 -8.46
C VAL A 13 -2.75 5.40 -7.42
N TYR A 14 -3.33 5.31 -6.22
CA TYR A 14 -2.86 4.34 -5.24
C TYR A 14 -2.76 3.02 -5.99
N ALA A 15 -1.56 2.41 -5.97
CA ALA A 15 -1.25 1.21 -6.75
C ALA A 15 -2.49 0.31 -6.82
N GLU A 16 -2.96 0.03 -8.04
CA GLU A 16 -4.27 -0.54 -8.40
C GLU A 16 -4.51 -1.98 -7.88
N GLY A 17 -3.90 -2.37 -6.77
CA GLY A 17 -3.96 -3.69 -6.18
C GLY A 17 -4.45 -3.73 -4.73
N GLY A 18 -4.79 -4.94 -4.29
CA GLY A 18 -5.15 -5.26 -2.91
C GLY A 18 -3.99 -5.09 -1.92
N LEU A 19 -4.28 -5.25 -0.63
CA LEU A 19 -3.29 -5.04 0.43
C LEU A 19 -2.01 -5.87 0.25
N TYR A 20 -2.16 -7.14 -0.12
CA TYR A 20 -1.02 -8.06 -0.28
C TYR A 20 -0.18 -7.73 -1.51
N GLU A 21 -0.80 -7.32 -2.62
CA GLU A 21 -0.08 -6.88 -3.82
C GLU A 21 0.78 -5.66 -3.51
N ASN A 22 0.23 -4.70 -2.77
CA ASN A 22 0.95 -3.51 -2.33
C ASN A 22 2.12 -3.85 -1.39
N ILE A 23 1.94 -4.83 -0.48
CA ILE A 23 3.02 -5.32 0.38
C ILE A 23 4.12 -5.99 -0.45
N ASN A 24 3.76 -6.82 -1.42
CA ASN A 24 4.72 -7.51 -2.29
C ASN A 24 5.47 -6.54 -3.20
N ALA A 25 4.78 -5.58 -3.82
CA ALA A 25 5.38 -4.53 -4.63
C ALA A 25 6.38 -3.71 -3.79
N LYS A 26 6.03 -3.35 -2.56
CA LYS A 26 6.98 -2.68 -1.66
C LYS A 26 8.18 -3.56 -1.32
N ARG A 27 7.98 -4.84 -1.00
CA ARG A 27 9.10 -5.78 -0.76
C ARG A 27 10.04 -5.87 -1.95
N GLN A 28 9.51 -5.91 -3.17
CA GLN A 28 10.32 -5.91 -4.39
C GLN A 28 11.10 -4.61 -4.57
N ARG A 29 10.49 -3.43 -4.30
CA ARG A 29 11.21 -2.14 -4.35
C ARG A 29 12.36 -2.10 -3.35
N ILE A 30 12.14 -2.60 -2.13
CA ILE A 30 13.18 -2.71 -1.10
C ILE A 30 14.29 -3.65 -1.57
N ALA A 31 13.95 -4.81 -2.14
CA ALA A 31 14.93 -5.76 -2.67
C ALA A 31 15.75 -5.18 -3.83
N LYS A 32 15.14 -4.32 -4.66
CA LYS A 32 15.81 -3.57 -5.73
C LYS A 32 16.66 -2.40 -5.23
N GLY A 33 16.73 -2.16 -3.92
CA GLY A 33 17.57 -1.11 -3.34
C GLY A 33 16.89 0.27 -3.25
N SER A 34 15.56 0.35 -3.15
CA SER A 34 14.86 1.64 -3.04
C SER A 34 15.17 2.44 -1.76
N GLY A 35 15.88 1.87 -0.79
CA GLY A 35 16.14 2.49 0.51
C GLY A 35 14.92 2.56 1.45
N GLU A 36 13.74 2.13 0.98
CA GLU A 36 12.54 2.04 1.82
C GLU A 36 12.65 0.96 2.89
N LYS A 37 11.87 1.10 3.97
CA LYS A 37 11.70 0.07 4.99
C LYS A 37 10.24 -0.32 5.16
N MET A 38 10.00 -1.58 5.52
CA MET A 38 8.68 -1.99 5.98
C MET A 38 8.37 -1.28 7.30
N ARG A 39 7.13 -0.80 7.43
CA ARG A 39 6.71 -0.16 8.69
C ARG A 39 6.63 -1.22 9.78
N LYS A 40 7.05 -0.84 10.99
CA LYS A 40 6.89 -1.69 12.18
C LYS A 40 5.40 -1.95 12.41
N PRO A 41 4.99 -3.19 12.74
CA PRO A 41 3.62 -3.45 13.17
C PRO A 41 3.20 -2.48 14.30
N GLY A 42 2.01 -1.88 14.16
CA GLY A 42 1.47 -0.92 15.13
C GLY A 42 1.98 0.52 14.99
N ALA A 43 2.95 0.80 14.11
CA ALA A 43 3.35 2.18 13.84
C ALA A 43 2.26 2.95 13.07
N PRO A 44 2.14 4.27 13.23
CA PRO A 44 1.25 5.10 12.41
C PRO A 44 1.44 4.84 10.91
N GLY A 45 0.35 4.52 10.22
CA GLY A 45 0.34 4.20 8.78
C GLY A 45 0.84 2.79 8.41
N ALA A 46 1.09 1.91 9.39
CA ALA A 46 1.26 0.48 9.14
C ALA A 46 -0.10 -0.21 8.90
N PRO A 47 -0.16 -1.28 8.08
CA PRO A 47 -1.37 -2.08 7.95
C PRO A 47 -1.83 -2.63 9.31
N THR A 48 -3.12 -2.49 9.60
CA THR A 48 -3.72 -3.00 10.83
C THR A 48 -4.19 -4.44 10.66
N ALA A 49 -4.38 -5.18 11.75
CA ALA A 49 -4.97 -6.52 11.72
C ALA A 49 -6.35 -6.53 11.06
N ALA A 50 -7.14 -5.46 11.24
CA ALA A 50 -8.42 -5.29 10.57
C ALA A 50 -8.27 -5.15 9.05
N ALA A 51 -7.26 -4.42 8.57
CA ALA A 51 -6.97 -4.29 7.15
C ALA A 51 -6.61 -5.64 6.51
N PHE A 52 -5.83 -6.49 7.20
CA PHE A 52 -5.55 -7.85 6.73
C PHE A 52 -6.81 -8.70 6.65
N LYS A 53 -7.66 -8.67 7.69
CA LYS A 53 -8.94 -9.40 7.69
C LYS A 53 -9.88 -8.90 6.59
N ALA A 54 -9.95 -7.60 6.34
CA ALA A 54 -10.77 -7.03 5.28
C ALA A 54 -10.26 -7.43 3.90
N SER A 55 -8.95 -7.34 3.67
CA SER A 55 -8.35 -7.70 2.38
C SER A 55 -8.51 -9.19 2.04
N ALA A 56 -8.52 -10.07 3.04
CA ALA A 56 -8.76 -11.50 2.82
C ALA A 56 -10.18 -11.80 2.30
N LYS A 57 -11.16 -10.95 2.63
CA LYS A 57 -12.56 -11.10 2.18
C LYS A 57 -12.78 -10.58 0.75
N THR A 58 -11.95 -9.63 0.31
CA THR A 58 -12.05 -8.99 -1.00
C THR A 58 -11.09 -9.56 -2.02
N ALA A 59 -10.25 -10.53 -1.65
CA ALA A 59 -9.43 -11.26 -2.60
C ALA A 59 -10.37 -11.95 -3.59
N LYS A 60 -10.38 -11.47 -4.84
CA LYS A 60 -11.12 -12.11 -5.93
C LYS A 60 -10.70 -13.59 -5.96
N ARG A 61 -11.68 -14.47 -5.83
CA ARG A 61 -11.49 -15.91 -6.05
C ARG A 61 -11.19 -16.17 -7.51
#